data_AF-A0A849QG00-F1
#
_entry.id   AF-A0A849QG00-F1
#
_cell.length_a   1.000
_cell.length_b   1.000
_cell.length_c   1.000
_cell.angle_alpha   90.00
_cell.angle_beta   90.00
_cell.angle_gamma   90.00
#
_symmetry.space_group_name_H-M   'P 1'
#
loop_
_entity.id
_entity.type
_entity.pdbx_description
1 polymer ?
#
loop_
_entity_poly.entity_id
_entity_poly.type
_entity_poly.pdbx_seq_one_letter_code
_entity_poly.pdbx_strand_id
1 'polypeptide(L)'
;MKTKTNASLNTNFKIILPLIASLLILLAMPAQAAFPEHFDFGENYYTVYGSPNLTAIVIGDTEFARGNTVTVSINLMNKGLITGFKVEKDLSLSASDLDIKLQQTEFTYEAQKTTAIGIVGFLTSLDPAVKVKSGQQEAGSLKAGEQTEKPFQYTIEISNNAQAGTYPLILTLMYGYQENIQIGGDNETSLGITNLEVGMWYEVGVQNITIPISVKEEARFEVTDVSGELVADEEGLLSVTFKNVGDLPIKDATVRISASDPF
;
A
#
# COMPACT_ATOMS: atom_id res chain seq x y z
N MET A 1 -0.65 -83.99 -10.27
CA MET A 1 -2.08 -83.84 -10.63
C MET A 1 -2.61 -82.59 -9.94
N LYS A 2 -3.04 -81.61 -10.75
CA LYS A 2 -4.09 -80.58 -10.53
C LYS A 2 -4.85 -80.70 -9.19
N THR A 3 -5.28 -79.67 -8.45
CA THR A 3 -5.47 -78.22 -8.61
C THR A 3 -6.20 -77.73 -7.34
N LYS A 4 -6.04 -76.44 -6.98
CA LYS A 4 -7.10 -75.55 -6.40
C LYS A 4 -7.57 -75.84 -4.95
N THR A 5 -7.90 -74.89 -4.08
CA THR A 5 -8.02 -73.42 -4.12
C THR A 5 -8.07 -72.93 -2.65
N ASN A 6 -7.41 -71.82 -2.36
CA ASN A 6 -7.60 -71.03 -1.13
C ASN A 6 -8.81 -70.09 -1.25
N ALA A 7 -9.62 -70.01 -0.20
CA ALA A 7 -10.51 -68.91 0.17
C ALA A 7 -10.95 -69.20 1.62
N SER A 8 -11.16 -68.27 2.54
CA SER A 8 -10.98 -66.82 2.70
C SER A 8 -11.41 -66.59 4.15
N LEU A 9 -10.60 -65.92 4.97
CA LEU A 9 -11.01 -65.48 6.32
C LEU A 9 -10.52 -64.04 6.53
N ASN A 10 -11.35 -63.13 6.03
CA ASN A 10 -11.90 -61.97 6.72
C ASN A 10 -11.00 -61.28 7.77
N THR A 11 -10.38 -60.16 7.37
CA THR A 11 -9.78 -59.21 8.31
C THR A 11 -10.42 -57.84 8.12
N ASN A 12 -10.99 -57.34 9.21
CA ASN A 12 -11.66 -56.06 9.37
C ASN A 12 -10.86 -54.88 8.80
N PHE A 13 -11.38 -54.25 7.74
CA PHE A 13 -10.90 -52.96 7.25
C PHE A 13 -11.62 -51.84 8.03
N LYS A 14 -10.94 -51.23 9.00
CA LYS A 14 -11.40 -49.98 9.62
C LYS A 14 -11.22 -48.85 8.60
N ILE A 15 -12.31 -48.41 7.98
CA ILE A 15 -12.34 -47.20 7.16
C ILE A 15 -12.32 -46.00 8.12
N ILE A 16 -11.16 -45.37 8.25
CA ILE A 16 -11.02 -44.05 8.87
C ILE A 16 -11.44 -43.03 7.80
N LEU A 17 -12.62 -42.46 7.97
CA LEU A 17 -13.14 -41.40 7.12
C LEU A 17 -12.43 -40.09 7.49
N PRO A 18 -11.69 -39.42 6.59
CA PRO A 18 -11.17 -38.08 6.89
C PRO A 18 -12.35 -37.10 6.85
N LEU A 19 -12.58 -36.43 7.99
CA LEU A 19 -13.51 -35.32 8.12
C LEU A 19 -13.01 -34.16 7.25
N ILE A 20 -13.54 -34.03 6.04
CA ILE A 20 -13.31 -32.85 5.20
C ILE A 20 -14.05 -31.69 5.86
N ALA A 21 -13.29 -30.87 6.61
CA ALA A 21 -13.76 -29.57 7.05
C ALA A 21 -13.90 -28.67 5.81
N SER A 22 -15.12 -28.63 5.26
CA SER A 22 -15.47 -27.69 4.21
C SER A 22 -15.42 -26.28 4.80
N LEU A 23 -14.32 -25.58 4.54
CA LEU A 23 -14.15 -24.16 4.86
C LEU A 23 -15.17 -23.39 4.03
N LEU A 24 -16.29 -23.00 4.66
CA LEU A 24 -17.22 -22.01 4.10
C LEU A 24 -16.45 -20.70 3.98
N ILE A 25 -15.98 -20.39 2.77
CA ILE A 25 -15.57 -19.04 2.41
C ILE A 25 -16.86 -18.22 2.41
N LEU A 26 -17.10 -17.50 3.51
CA LEU A 26 -18.08 -16.43 3.54
C LEU A 26 -17.60 -15.40 2.52
N LEU A 27 -18.21 -15.38 1.34
CA LEU A 27 -18.15 -14.23 0.46
C LEU A 27 -18.81 -13.09 1.23
N ALA A 28 -18.01 -12.31 1.96
CA ALA A 28 -18.41 -10.98 2.37
C ALA A 28 -18.61 -10.21 1.07
N MET A 29 -19.85 -10.21 0.57
CA MET A 29 -20.26 -9.24 -0.42
C MET A 29 -19.89 -7.87 0.16
N PRO A 30 -19.23 -6.98 -0.59
CA PRO A 30 -19.09 -5.60 -0.13
C PRO A 30 -20.51 -5.14 0.19
N ALA A 31 -20.74 -4.74 1.44
CA ALA A 31 -22.01 -4.15 1.82
C ALA A 31 -22.23 -3.02 0.80
N GLN A 32 -23.27 -3.14 -0.03
CA GLN A 32 -23.68 -2.05 -0.90
C GLN A 32 -23.85 -0.85 0.04
N ALA A 33 -23.06 0.20 -0.17
CA ALA A 33 -23.14 1.41 0.66
C ALA A 33 -24.62 1.79 0.75
N ALA A 34 -25.19 1.72 1.95
CA ALA A 34 -26.59 2.05 2.14
C ALA A 34 -26.73 3.54 1.82
N PHE A 35 -27.69 3.89 0.96
CA PHE A 35 -28.00 5.29 0.72
C PHE A 35 -28.27 6.00 2.04
N PRO A 36 -27.77 7.23 2.24
CA PRO A 36 -28.06 7.95 3.47
C PRO A 36 -29.57 8.14 3.62
N GLU A 37 -30.10 7.82 4.81
CA GLU A 37 -31.55 7.78 5.09
C GLU A 37 -32.26 9.14 4.90
N HIS A 38 -31.50 10.23 4.76
CA HIS A 38 -31.99 11.61 4.63
C HIS A 38 -31.41 12.37 3.44
N PHE A 39 -30.89 11.68 2.42
CA PHE A 39 -30.36 12.36 1.21
C PHE A 39 -31.39 12.30 0.08
N ASP A 40 -31.88 13.46 -0.36
CA ASP A 40 -32.80 13.58 -1.49
C ASP A 40 -32.08 14.13 -2.73
N PHE A 41 -31.64 13.21 -3.60
CA PHE A 41 -30.97 13.55 -4.85
C PHE A 41 -31.86 14.32 -5.84
N GLY A 42 -33.18 14.36 -5.62
CA GLY A 42 -34.12 15.08 -6.48
C GLY A 42 -34.03 16.60 -6.37
N GLU A 43 -33.43 17.11 -5.29
CA GLU A 43 -33.28 18.54 -5.04
C GLU A 43 -31.91 19.11 -5.42
N ASN A 44 -30.97 18.27 -5.90
CA ASN A 44 -29.66 18.73 -6.35
C ASN A 44 -29.80 19.72 -7.52
N TYR A 45 -29.06 20.83 -7.45
CA TYR A 45 -28.92 21.73 -8.59
C TYR A 45 -27.88 21.20 -9.59
N TYR A 46 -26.81 20.57 -9.08
CA TYR A 46 -25.72 20.05 -9.89
C TYR A 46 -25.28 18.65 -9.47
N THR A 47 -24.62 17.98 -10.40
CA THR A 47 -23.75 16.85 -10.09
C THR A 47 -22.38 17.15 -10.68
N VAL A 48 -21.35 17.16 -9.83
CA VAL A 48 -19.96 17.27 -10.27
C VAL A 48 -19.35 15.86 -10.33
N TYR A 49 -18.62 15.60 -11.42
CA TYR A 49 -17.91 14.35 -11.63
C TYR A 49 -16.42 14.57 -11.43
N GLY A 50 -15.79 13.69 -10.65
CA GLY A 50 -14.38 13.75 -10.32
C GLY A 50 -14.15 12.98 -9.03
N SER A 51 -12.88 12.69 -8.77
CA SER A 51 -12.44 12.07 -7.53
C SER A 51 -11.04 12.57 -7.19
N PRO A 52 -10.60 12.44 -5.94
CA PRO A 52 -9.19 12.58 -5.63
C PRO A 52 -8.37 11.55 -6.42
N ASN A 53 -7.13 11.91 -6.73
CA ASN A 53 -6.18 11.02 -7.37
C ASN A 53 -4.79 11.27 -6.80
N LEU A 54 -4.42 10.49 -5.79
CA LEU A 54 -3.14 10.60 -5.13
C LEU A 54 -2.04 9.93 -5.96
N THR A 55 -0.93 10.64 -6.10
CA THR A 55 0.31 10.15 -6.69
C THR A 55 1.42 10.20 -5.66
N ALA A 56 2.36 9.26 -5.71
CA ALA A 56 3.45 9.16 -4.75
C ALA A 56 4.81 9.26 -5.45
N ILE A 57 5.76 9.95 -4.83
CA ILE A 57 7.13 10.10 -5.33
C ILE A 57 8.09 9.84 -4.16
N VAL A 58 9.09 8.97 -4.39
CA VAL A 58 10.16 8.75 -3.42
C VAL A 58 11.15 9.91 -3.47
N ILE A 59 11.51 10.42 -2.30
CA ILE A 59 12.54 11.45 -2.14
C ILE A 59 13.84 10.76 -1.72
N GLY A 60 14.91 11.00 -2.50
CA GLY A 60 16.24 10.47 -2.22
C GLY A 60 16.51 9.15 -2.93
N ASP A 61 17.38 8.33 -2.31
CA ASP A 61 17.84 7.07 -2.89
C ASP A 61 16.74 6.01 -2.91
N THR A 62 16.74 5.19 -3.96
CA THR A 62 15.88 4.01 -4.09
C THR A 62 16.69 2.72 -4.19
N GLU A 63 18.02 2.82 -4.19
CA GLU A 63 18.93 1.69 -4.33
C GLU A 63 19.80 1.52 -3.08
N PHE A 64 19.75 0.33 -2.47
CA PHE A 64 20.28 0.08 -1.14
C PHE A 64 21.07 -1.23 -1.09
N ALA A 65 21.98 -1.34 -0.12
CA ALA A 65 22.76 -2.56 0.08
C ALA A 65 22.01 -3.57 0.98
N ARG A 66 22.41 -4.85 0.89
CA ARG A 66 21.93 -5.90 1.80
C ARG A 66 22.26 -5.55 3.26
N GLY A 67 21.43 -6.02 4.18
CA GLY A 67 21.57 -5.77 5.61
C GLY A 67 21.26 -4.33 6.06
N ASN A 68 20.99 -3.42 5.12
CA ASN A 68 20.71 -2.03 5.47
C ASN A 68 19.31 -1.90 6.09
N THR A 69 19.21 -1.05 7.11
CA THR A 69 17.93 -0.51 7.59
C THR A 69 17.89 0.97 7.23
N VAL A 70 16.95 1.35 6.37
CA VAL A 70 16.87 2.70 5.79
C VAL A 70 15.46 3.26 5.93
N THR A 71 15.33 4.58 5.89
CA THR A 71 14.03 5.26 5.86
C THR A 71 13.74 5.76 4.46
N VAL A 72 12.69 5.23 3.85
CA VAL A 72 12.15 5.68 2.56
C VAL A 72 11.19 6.84 2.82
N SER A 73 11.48 7.99 2.22
CA SER A 73 10.66 9.21 2.34
C SER A 73 9.77 9.33 1.10
N ILE A 74 8.45 9.42 1.27
CA ILE A 74 7.48 9.43 0.16
C ILE A 74 6.60 10.67 0.22
N ASN A 75 6.68 11.53 -0.79
CA ASN A 75 5.81 12.69 -0.95
C ASN A 75 4.55 12.30 -1.72
N LEU A 76 3.39 12.78 -1.28
CA LEU A 76 2.14 12.61 -2.01
C LEU A 76 1.73 13.91 -2.68
N MET A 77 1.06 13.81 -3.83
CA MET A 77 0.39 14.92 -4.51
C MET A 77 -0.99 14.47 -4.98
N ASN A 78 -2.01 15.27 -4.69
CA ASN A 78 -3.34 15.03 -5.22
C ASN A 78 -3.48 15.68 -6.61
N LYS A 79 -3.60 14.85 -7.64
CA LYS A 79 -3.85 15.24 -9.03
C LYS A 79 -5.30 14.99 -9.46
N GLY A 80 -6.22 14.89 -8.50
CA GLY A 80 -7.64 14.77 -8.77
C GLY A 80 -8.15 15.93 -9.61
N LEU A 81 -9.00 15.65 -10.60
CA LEU A 81 -9.57 16.65 -11.49
C LEU A 81 -11.08 16.50 -11.53
N ILE A 82 -11.77 17.64 -11.65
CA ILE A 82 -13.16 17.64 -12.07
C ILE A 82 -13.18 17.26 -13.55
N THR A 83 -13.87 16.18 -13.85
CA THR A 83 -13.95 15.57 -15.19
C THR A 83 -15.23 15.96 -15.93
N GLY A 84 -16.22 16.45 -15.21
CA GLY A 84 -17.46 16.91 -15.81
C GLY A 84 -18.39 17.55 -14.78
N PHE A 85 -19.45 18.14 -15.30
CA PHE A 85 -20.55 18.70 -14.53
C PHE A 85 -21.84 18.40 -15.28
N LYS A 86 -22.91 18.17 -14.52
CA LYS A 86 -24.27 18.05 -15.03
C LYS A 86 -25.15 19.00 -14.24
N VAL A 87 -25.98 19.75 -14.96
CA VAL A 87 -27.06 20.54 -14.36
C VAL A 87 -28.24 19.61 -14.19
N GLU A 88 -28.67 19.39 -12.95
CA GLU A 88 -29.81 18.53 -12.63
C GLU A 88 -31.11 19.36 -12.64
N LYS A 89 -31.05 20.57 -12.08
CA LYS A 89 -32.16 21.52 -12.04
C LYS A 89 -31.81 22.79 -12.80
N ASP A 90 -32.38 22.95 -13.98
CA ASP A 90 -32.25 24.18 -14.75
C ASP A 90 -33.17 25.26 -14.18
N LEU A 91 -32.59 26.40 -13.83
CA LEU A 91 -33.34 27.51 -13.24
C LEU A 91 -33.91 28.38 -14.35
N SER A 92 -35.23 28.57 -14.32
CA SER A 92 -35.92 29.47 -15.25
C SER A 92 -35.46 30.93 -15.06
N LEU A 93 -35.67 31.79 -16.06
CA LEU A 93 -35.40 33.24 -15.95
C LEU A 93 -36.20 33.94 -14.83
N SER A 94 -37.21 33.28 -14.26
CA SER A 94 -38.01 33.73 -13.12
C SER A 94 -37.64 33.03 -11.80
N ALA A 95 -36.49 32.36 -11.73
CA ALA A 95 -36.02 31.75 -10.50
C ALA A 95 -35.86 32.79 -9.39
N SER A 96 -36.12 32.38 -8.14
CA SER A 96 -35.98 33.26 -7.00
C SER A 96 -34.51 33.56 -6.70
N ASP A 97 -34.22 34.70 -6.06
CA ASP A 97 -32.87 35.01 -5.60
C ASP A 97 -32.32 33.93 -4.65
N LEU A 98 -33.22 33.31 -3.86
CA LEU A 98 -32.89 32.17 -3.01
C LEU A 98 -32.42 30.96 -3.82
N ASP A 99 -33.16 30.56 -4.86
CA ASP A 99 -32.78 29.43 -5.73
C ASP A 99 -31.41 29.66 -6.38
N ILE A 100 -31.18 30.87 -6.89
CA ILE A 100 -29.89 31.25 -7.47
C ILE A 100 -28.77 31.14 -6.43
N LYS A 101 -29.03 31.58 -5.19
CA LYS A 101 -28.04 31.53 -4.12
C LYS A 101 -27.75 30.12 -3.62
N LEU A 102 -28.78 29.28 -3.48
CA LEU A 102 -28.64 27.87 -3.12
C LEU A 102 -27.83 27.13 -4.18
N GLN A 103 -28.18 27.31 -5.45
CA GLN A 103 -27.46 26.76 -6.59
C GLN A 103 -25.96 27.14 -6.56
N GLN A 104 -25.64 28.43 -6.39
CA GLN A 104 -24.24 28.88 -6.29
C GLN A 104 -23.50 28.29 -5.08
N THR A 105 -24.21 28.12 -3.97
CA THR A 105 -23.66 27.53 -2.74
C THR A 105 -23.34 26.06 -2.97
N GLU A 106 -24.28 25.28 -3.51
CA GLU A 106 -24.06 23.86 -3.84
C GLU A 106 -22.87 23.69 -4.79
N PHE A 107 -22.78 24.50 -5.85
CA PHE A 107 -21.64 24.46 -6.77
C PHE A 107 -20.29 24.66 -6.07
N THR A 108 -20.24 25.55 -5.05
CA THR A 108 -19.01 25.82 -4.30
C THR A 108 -18.59 24.63 -3.43
N TYR A 109 -19.54 23.87 -2.89
CA TYR A 109 -19.27 22.64 -2.16
C TYR A 109 -18.90 21.49 -3.10
N GLU A 110 -19.65 21.32 -4.19
CA GLU A 110 -19.38 20.31 -5.22
C GLU A 110 -17.99 20.46 -5.84
N ALA A 111 -17.50 21.70 -5.98
CA ALA A 111 -16.14 21.97 -6.47
C ALA A 111 -15.03 21.36 -5.59
N GLN A 112 -15.34 20.94 -4.35
CA GLN A 112 -14.39 20.31 -3.43
C GLN A 112 -14.31 18.78 -3.58
N LYS A 113 -15.12 18.17 -4.46
CA LYS A 113 -15.23 16.71 -4.67
C LYS A 113 -13.89 15.99 -4.88
N THR A 114 -12.89 16.66 -5.44
CA THR A 114 -11.57 16.09 -5.71
C THR A 114 -10.61 16.15 -4.52
N THR A 115 -11.03 16.68 -3.37
CA THR A 115 -10.21 16.76 -2.16
C THR A 115 -10.12 15.39 -1.49
N ALA A 116 -8.90 14.89 -1.29
CA ALA A 116 -8.66 13.73 -0.44
C ALA A 116 -8.60 14.19 1.01
N ILE A 117 -9.42 13.62 1.88
CA ILE A 117 -9.59 14.02 3.27
C ILE A 117 -9.07 12.91 4.19
N GLY A 118 -8.26 13.27 5.18
CA GLY A 118 -7.79 12.29 6.18
C GLY A 118 -7.03 11.12 5.57
N ILE A 119 -6.03 11.42 4.73
CA ILE A 119 -5.22 10.42 4.04
C ILE A 119 -4.40 9.62 5.05
N VAL A 120 -4.57 8.31 5.02
CA VAL A 120 -3.78 7.32 5.76
C VAL A 120 -3.07 6.43 4.75
N GLY A 121 -1.75 6.28 4.92
CA GLY A 121 -0.93 5.38 4.11
C GLY A 121 -0.43 4.19 4.92
N PHE A 122 -0.33 3.04 4.25
CA PHE A 122 0.36 1.87 4.77
C PHE A 122 1.24 1.26 3.67
N LEU A 123 2.54 1.11 3.94
CA LEU A 123 3.51 0.52 3.02
C LEU A 123 3.68 -0.97 3.35
N THR A 124 3.56 -1.82 2.34
CA THR A 124 3.73 -3.27 2.49
C THR A 124 4.76 -3.81 1.53
N SER A 125 5.45 -4.87 1.94
CA SER A 125 6.27 -5.70 1.07
C SER A 125 5.63 -7.07 0.94
N LEU A 126 5.60 -7.61 -0.27
CA LEU A 126 5.20 -9.00 -0.52
C LEU A 126 6.40 -9.96 -0.45
N ASP A 127 7.63 -9.43 -0.48
CA ASP A 127 8.85 -10.21 -0.44
C ASP A 127 9.48 -10.16 0.96
N PRO A 128 9.74 -11.30 1.63
CA PRO A 128 10.33 -11.33 2.97
C PRO A 128 11.77 -10.81 3.03
N ALA A 129 12.46 -10.66 1.90
CA ALA A 129 13.80 -10.08 1.81
C ALA A 129 13.79 -8.57 2.08
N VAL A 130 12.65 -7.89 1.94
CA VAL A 130 12.49 -6.47 2.27
C VAL A 130 11.34 -6.32 3.25
N LYS A 131 11.62 -5.93 4.48
CA LYS A 131 10.62 -5.83 5.55
C LYS A 131 10.32 -4.39 5.87
N VAL A 132 9.05 -3.99 5.76
CA VAL A 132 8.60 -2.70 6.28
C VAL A 132 8.44 -2.81 7.79
N LYS A 133 9.07 -1.89 8.54
CA LYS A 133 9.07 -1.84 10.01
C LYS A 133 8.14 -0.77 10.56
N SER A 134 7.89 0.28 9.79
CA SER A 134 6.94 1.33 10.16
C SER A 134 5.49 0.86 10.05
N GLY A 135 4.63 1.41 10.89
CA GLY A 135 3.18 1.29 10.78
C GLY A 135 2.57 2.31 9.80
N GLN A 136 1.27 2.53 9.93
CA GLN A 136 0.54 3.53 9.14
C GLN A 136 1.07 4.95 9.38
N GLN A 137 0.91 5.82 8.37
CA GLN A 137 1.28 7.24 8.41
C GLN A 137 0.11 8.11 7.93
N GLU A 138 0.01 9.34 8.43
CA GLU A 138 -1.09 10.25 8.12
C GLU A 138 -0.58 11.51 7.40
N ALA A 139 -1.33 11.95 6.39
CA ALA A 139 -0.98 13.11 5.56
C ALA A 139 -2.00 14.26 5.66
N GLY A 140 -3.01 14.14 6.52
CA GLY A 140 -4.10 15.10 6.60
C GLY A 140 -4.91 15.12 5.32
N SER A 141 -5.27 16.30 4.83
CA SER A 141 -6.08 16.46 3.62
C SER A 141 -5.29 17.15 2.52
N LEU A 142 -5.51 16.76 1.27
CA LEU A 142 -4.91 17.37 0.09
C LEU A 142 -6.01 17.77 -0.89
N LYS A 143 -6.14 19.07 -1.16
CA LYS A 143 -6.93 19.55 -2.30
C LYS A 143 -6.23 19.21 -3.61
N ALA A 144 -6.96 19.27 -4.71
CA ALA A 144 -6.37 19.12 -6.03
C ALA A 144 -5.22 20.13 -6.24
N GLY A 145 -4.07 19.62 -6.69
CA GLY A 145 -2.83 20.38 -6.88
C GLY A 145 -1.94 20.50 -5.64
N GLU A 146 -2.43 20.14 -4.45
CA GLU A 146 -1.62 20.17 -3.22
C GLU A 146 -0.75 18.92 -3.09
N GLN A 147 0.34 19.09 -2.32
CA GLN A 147 1.25 18.03 -1.94
C GLN A 147 1.42 17.99 -0.42
N THR A 148 1.89 16.87 0.11
CA THR A 148 2.14 16.74 1.55
C THR A 148 3.14 17.78 2.04
N GLU A 149 2.83 18.43 3.17
CA GLU A 149 3.78 19.32 3.87
C GLU A 149 4.98 18.55 4.42
N LYS A 150 4.74 17.31 4.88
CA LYS A 150 5.74 16.38 5.37
C LYS A 150 5.59 15.03 4.67
N PRO A 151 6.65 14.50 4.04
CA PRO A 151 6.63 13.18 3.44
C PRO A 151 6.34 12.08 4.45
N PHE A 152 5.76 10.98 3.98
CA PHE A 152 5.68 9.73 4.75
C PHE A 152 7.06 9.13 4.95
N GLN A 153 7.34 8.69 6.18
CA GLN A 153 8.62 8.09 6.55
C GLN A 153 8.44 6.62 6.89
N TYR A 154 8.82 5.72 5.98
CA TYR A 154 8.76 4.27 6.21
C TYR A 154 10.15 3.69 6.38
N THR A 155 10.43 3.11 7.54
CA THR A 155 11.64 2.34 7.78
C THR A 155 11.49 0.96 7.15
N ILE A 156 12.46 0.58 6.32
CA ILE A 156 12.56 -0.74 5.71
C ILE A 156 13.89 -1.40 6.10
N GLU A 157 13.87 -2.72 6.25
CA GLU A 157 15.04 -3.56 6.49
C GLU A 157 15.25 -4.48 5.29
N ILE A 158 16.45 -4.45 4.71
CA ILE A 158 16.85 -5.32 3.61
C ILE A 158 17.64 -6.48 4.20
N SER A 159 17.21 -7.70 3.89
CA SER A 159 17.86 -8.93 4.34
C SER A 159 19.32 -8.98 3.88
N ASN A 160 20.19 -9.57 4.71
CA ASN A 160 21.57 -9.90 4.32
C ASN A 160 21.63 -10.88 3.12
N ASN A 161 20.56 -11.65 2.92
CA ASN A 161 20.45 -12.65 1.86
C ASN A 161 19.52 -12.21 0.72
N ALA A 162 19.13 -10.93 0.67
CA ALA A 162 18.34 -10.43 -0.46
C ALA A 162 19.10 -10.67 -1.78
N GLN A 163 18.40 -10.98 -2.86
CA GLN A 163 19.01 -11.04 -4.19
C GLN A 163 19.13 -9.63 -4.74
N ALA A 164 20.05 -9.40 -5.67
CA ALA A 164 20.08 -8.13 -6.39
C ALA A 164 18.80 -7.99 -7.24
N GLY A 165 18.35 -6.76 -7.42
CA GLY A 165 17.21 -6.44 -8.26
C GLY A 165 16.16 -5.59 -7.58
N THR A 166 15.03 -5.42 -8.25
CA THR A 166 13.97 -4.52 -7.83
C THR A 166 12.88 -5.26 -7.05
N TYR A 167 12.57 -4.72 -5.88
CA TYR A 167 11.53 -5.18 -4.98
C TYR A 167 10.37 -4.18 -4.98
N PRO A 168 9.17 -4.58 -5.45
CA PRO A 168 8.01 -3.71 -5.45
C PRO A 168 7.38 -3.65 -4.05
N LEU A 169 7.35 -2.46 -3.44
CA LEU A 169 6.57 -2.19 -2.24
C LEU A 169 5.21 -1.62 -2.65
N ILE A 170 4.14 -1.96 -1.93
CA ILE A 170 2.78 -1.47 -2.22
C ILE A 170 2.39 -0.46 -1.14
N LEU A 171 2.27 0.80 -1.54
CA LEU A 171 1.69 1.86 -0.72
C LEU A 171 0.18 1.86 -0.93
N THR A 172 -0.56 1.40 0.08
CA THR A 172 -2.02 1.51 0.12
C THR A 172 -2.39 2.83 0.77
N LEU A 173 -3.16 3.66 0.07
CA LEU A 173 -3.68 4.93 0.55
C LEU A 173 -5.19 4.80 0.75
N MET A 174 -5.66 5.20 1.92
CA MET A 174 -7.07 5.32 2.25
C MET A 174 -7.37 6.79 2.53
N TYR A 175 -8.49 7.30 2.04
CA TYR A 175 -8.92 8.67 2.28
C TYR A 175 -10.44 8.78 2.20
N GLY A 176 -11.01 9.71 2.94
CA GLY A 176 -12.38 10.14 2.72
C GLY A 176 -12.46 11.13 1.56
N TYR A 177 -13.60 11.20 0.91
CA TYR A 177 -13.91 12.27 -0.04
C TYR A 177 -15.41 12.53 -0.07
N GLN A 178 -15.79 13.76 -0.39
CA GLN A 178 -17.21 14.12 -0.52
C GLN A 178 -17.74 13.50 -1.81
N GLU A 179 -18.66 12.54 -1.69
CA GLU A 179 -19.33 11.95 -2.84
C GLU A 179 -20.45 12.86 -3.34
N ASN A 180 -21.23 13.45 -2.42
CA ASN A 180 -22.33 14.33 -2.79
C ASN A 180 -22.63 15.37 -1.70
N ILE A 181 -23.26 16.47 -2.08
CA ILE A 181 -23.77 17.51 -1.19
C ILE A 181 -25.22 17.86 -1.54
N GLN A 182 -26.02 18.12 -0.52
CA GLN A 182 -27.36 18.69 -0.64
C GLN A 182 -27.41 19.99 0.16
N ILE A 183 -27.96 21.05 -0.45
CA ILE A 183 -28.11 22.37 0.17
C ILE A 183 -29.58 22.77 0.21
N GLY A 184 -30.03 23.31 1.34
CA GLY A 184 -31.38 23.86 1.52
C GLY A 184 -31.37 25.15 2.36
N GLY A 185 -32.50 25.85 2.41
CA GLY A 185 -32.66 27.02 3.27
C GLY A 185 -33.94 27.79 2.99
N ASP A 186 -34.25 28.79 3.85
CA ASP A 186 -35.59 29.40 3.89
C ASP A 186 -35.72 30.68 3.07
N ASN A 187 -34.78 31.62 3.21
CA ASN A 187 -34.82 32.94 2.55
C ASN A 187 -33.42 33.48 2.26
N GLU A 188 -33.30 34.20 1.14
CA GLU A 188 -32.12 35.03 0.83
C GLU A 188 -32.22 36.38 1.52
N THR A 189 -31.09 36.84 2.07
CA THR A 189 -30.95 38.16 2.70
C THR A 189 -29.60 38.76 2.33
N SER A 190 -29.40 40.05 2.60
CA SER A 190 -28.10 40.71 2.42
C SER A 190 -26.93 40.11 3.22
N LEU A 191 -27.22 39.26 4.21
CA LEU A 191 -26.23 38.53 5.01
C LEU A 191 -26.02 37.07 4.54
N GLY A 192 -26.80 36.60 3.55
CA GLY A 192 -26.78 35.23 3.04
C GLY A 192 -28.11 34.51 3.21
N ILE A 193 -28.09 33.19 3.03
CA ILE A 193 -29.24 32.30 3.18
C ILE A 193 -29.53 32.08 4.68
N THR A 194 -30.77 32.30 5.08
CA THR A 194 -31.25 32.00 6.44
C THR A 194 -31.58 30.51 6.58
N ASN A 195 -31.29 29.95 7.75
CA ASN A 195 -31.46 28.52 8.06
C ASN A 195 -30.83 27.61 7.00
N LEU A 196 -29.58 27.92 6.59
CA LEU A 196 -28.85 27.11 5.63
C LEU A 196 -28.65 25.68 6.14
N GLU A 197 -29.19 24.72 5.40
CA GLU A 197 -29.04 23.28 5.64
C GLU A 197 -27.98 22.72 4.68
N VAL A 198 -27.04 21.94 5.21
CA VAL A 198 -25.92 21.37 4.47
C VAL A 198 -25.81 19.88 4.79
N GLY A 199 -26.26 19.03 3.86
CA GLY A 199 -26.15 17.58 3.97
C GLY A 199 -24.99 17.05 3.13
N MET A 200 -23.92 16.58 3.78
CA MET A 200 -22.74 16.03 3.10
C MET A 200 -22.72 14.50 3.16
N TRP A 201 -22.52 13.85 2.02
CA TRP A 201 -22.25 12.41 1.94
C TRP A 201 -20.78 12.18 1.63
N TYR A 202 -20.09 11.48 2.54
CA TYR A 202 -18.71 11.05 2.38
C TYR A 202 -18.61 9.57 2.06
N GLU A 203 -17.66 9.23 1.19
CA GLU A 203 -17.25 7.87 0.87
C GLU A 203 -15.76 7.68 1.12
N VAL A 204 -15.32 6.42 1.17
CA VAL A 204 -13.91 6.05 1.35
C VAL A 204 -13.29 5.64 0.01
N GLY A 205 -12.25 6.36 -0.39
CA GLY A 205 -11.39 6.01 -1.51
C GLY A 205 -10.21 5.15 -1.06
N VAL A 206 -9.83 4.18 -1.90
CA VAL A 206 -8.62 3.36 -1.71
C VAL A 206 -7.79 3.38 -3.00
N GLN A 207 -6.50 3.70 -2.89
CA GLN A 207 -5.55 3.68 -4.02
C GLN A 207 -4.29 2.90 -3.66
N ASN A 208 -3.86 1.99 -4.54
CA ASN A 208 -2.61 1.25 -4.39
C ASN A 208 -1.56 1.79 -5.36
N ILE A 209 -0.40 2.17 -4.84
CA ILE A 209 0.72 2.70 -5.63
C ILE A 209 1.96 1.84 -5.38
N THR A 210 2.59 1.38 -6.45
CA THR A 210 3.83 0.61 -6.37
C THR A 210 5.03 1.54 -6.21
N ILE A 211 5.82 1.30 -5.17
CA ILE A 211 7.07 1.99 -4.85
C ILE A 211 8.24 1.01 -5.09
N PRO A 212 8.97 1.13 -6.20
CA PRO A 212 10.10 0.26 -6.47
C PRO A 212 11.30 0.66 -5.61
N ILE A 213 11.91 -0.30 -4.93
CA ILE A 213 13.23 -0.17 -4.32
C ILE A 213 14.17 -1.23 -4.89
N SER A 214 15.45 -0.93 -5.03
CA SER A 214 16.44 -1.81 -5.63
C SER A 214 17.49 -2.23 -4.62
N VAL A 215 17.88 -3.50 -4.67
CA VAL A 215 19.02 -4.04 -3.93
C VAL A 215 20.21 -4.09 -4.88
N LYS A 216 21.33 -3.46 -4.47
CA LYS A 216 22.56 -3.34 -5.27
C LYS A 216 23.11 -4.71 -5.67
N GLU A 217 23.70 -4.81 -6.85
CA GLU A 217 24.62 -5.90 -7.15
C GLU A 217 25.92 -5.68 -6.38
N GLU A 218 26.42 -6.73 -5.72
CA GLU A 218 27.68 -6.66 -5.00
C GLU A 218 28.42 -7.98 -5.07
N ALA A 219 29.75 -7.93 -5.00
CA ALA A 219 30.54 -9.13 -4.79
C ALA A 219 30.55 -9.48 -3.30
N ARG A 220 30.47 -10.77 -2.99
CA ARG A 220 30.44 -11.27 -1.62
C ARG A 220 31.32 -12.50 -1.55
N PHE A 221 32.21 -12.56 -0.56
CA PHE A 221 33.07 -13.72 -0.36
C PHE A 221 32.62 -14.51 0.86
N GLU A 222 32.51 -15.82 0.70
CA GLU A 222 32.31 -16.76 1.80
C GLU A 222 33.51 -17.70 1.89
N VAL A 223 33.90 -18.04 3.12
CA VAL A 223 34.87 -19.10 3.37
C VAL A 223 34.13 -20.43 3.26
N THR A 224 34.52 -21.26 2.30
CA THR A 224 33.85 -22.54 2.03
C THR A 224 34.60 -23.74 2.61
N ASP A 225 35.90 -23.61 2.85
CA ASP A 225 36.74 -24.65 3.42
C ASP A 225 37.90 -24.04 4.20
N VAL A 226 38.18 -24.62 5.37
CA VAL A 226 39.37 -24.33 6.17
C VAL A 226 39.95 -25.67 6.56
N SER A 227 41.20 -25.92 6.18
CA SER A 227 41.90 -27.17 6.49
C SER A 227 43.34 -26.89 6.90
N GLY A 228 43.84 -27.69 7.83
CA GLY A 228 45.17 -27.54 8.42
C GLY A 228 45.16 -27.97 9.89
N GLU A 229 46.22 -28.64 10.31
CA GLU A 229 46.49 -28.92 11.71
C GLU A 229 47.66 -28.04 12.15
N LEU A 230 47.46 -27.28 13.23
CA LEU A 230 48.48 -26.39 13.81
C LEU A 230 48.79 -26.89 15.22
N VAL A 231 50.06 -27.19 15.47
CA VAL A 231 50.57 -27.62 16.78
C VAL A 231 51.32 -26.45 17.41
N ALA A 232 51.22 -26.31 18.73
CA ALA A 232 51.92 -25.25 19.46
C ALA A 232 53.43 -25.37 19.25
N ASP A 233 54.09 -24.22 19.08
CA ASP A 233 55.52 -24.10 18.80
C ASP A 233 56.00 -24.79 17.49
N GLU A 234 55.07 -25.21 16.62
CA GLU A 234 55.37 -25.79 15.31
C GLU A 234 54.83 -24.92 14.15
N GLU A 235 55.54 -24.95 13.02
CA GLU A 235 55.04 -24.38 11.77
C GLU A 235 54.07 -25.36 11.09
N GLY A 236 52.93 -24.87 10.62
CA GLY A 236 51.95 -25.68 9.89
C GLY A 236 51.30 -24.92 8.74
N LEU A 237 50.78 -25.66 7.78
CA LEU A 237 50.09 -25.10 6.62
C LEU A 237 48.59 -24.97 6.91
N LEU A 238 48.08 -23.74 6.81
CA LEU A 238 46.66 -23.45 6.82
C LEU A 238 46.18 -23.18 5.38
N SER A 239 45.24 -23.99 4.90
CA SER A 239 44.58 -23.80 3.62
C SER A 239 43.17 -23.24 3.84
N VAL A 240 42.87 -22.11 3.19
CA VAL A 240 41.55 -21.45 3.26
C VAL A 240 41.03 -21.24 1.85
N THR A 241 39.83 -21.76 1.57
CA THR A 241 39.15 -21.57 0.28
C THR A 241 38.09 -20.49 0.40
N PHE A 242 38.20 -19.47 -0.44
CA PHE A 242 37.21 -18.39 -0.55
C PHE A 242 36.45 -18.50 -1.87
N LYS A 243 35.14 -18.28 -1.83
CA LYS A 243 34.28 -18.27 -3.02
C LYS A 243 33.56 -16.92 -3.12
N ASN A 244 33.64 -16.27 -4.29
CA ASN A 244 32.73 -15.18 -4.60
C ASN A 244 31.34 -15.75 -4.88
N VAL A 245 30.40 -15.43 -4.01
CA VAL A 245 28.99 -15.83 -4.01
C VAL A 245 28.06 -14.62 -4.25
N GLY A 246 28.64 -13.46 -4.56
CA GLY A 246 27.93 -12.26 -4.97
C GLY A 246 27.64 -12.21 -6.46
N ASP A 247 27.00 -11.13 -6.88
CA ASP A 247 26.46 -10.92 -8.22
C ASP A 247 27.52 -10.38 -9.20
N LEU A 248 28.56 -9.72 -8.68
CA LEU A 248 29.60 -9.08 -9.49
C LEU A 248 30.92 -9.87 -9.50
N PRO A 249 31.56 -10.05 -10.67
CA PRO A 249 32.93 -10.55 -10.73
C PRO A 249 33.90 -9.51 -10.20
N ILE A 250 34.93 -9.96 -9.46
CA ILE A 250 36.00 -9.09 -8.96
C ILE A 250 37.35 -9.53 -9.52
N LYS A 251 38.20 -8.53 -9.79
CA LYS A 251 39.62 -8.69 -10.09
C LYS A 251 40.43 -8.02 -8.98
N ASP A 252 41.68 -8.43 -8.82
CA ASP A 252 42.64 -7.83 -7.87
C ASP A 252 42.18 -7.86 -6.40
N ALA A 253 41.45 -8.92 -6.00
CA ALA A 253 41.03 -9.11 -4.62
C ALA A 253 42.25 -9.32 -3.70
N THR A 254 42.28 -8.60 -2.58
CA THR A 254 43.29 -8.78 -1.53
C THR A 254 42.67 -9.51 -0.35
N VAL A 255 43.28 -10.61 0.06
CA VAL A 255 42.89 -11.35 1.27
C VAL A 255 43.92 -11.08 2.36
N ARG A 256 43.44 -10.77 3.57
CA ARG A 256 44.28 -10.61 4.75
C ARG A 256 43.83 -11.61 5.81
N ILE A 257 44.77 -12.44 6.24
CA ILE A 257 44.59 -13.36 7.38
C ILE A 257 45.34 -12.74 8.57
N SER A 258 44.69 -12.70 9.73
CA SER A 258 45.28 -12.22 10.98
C SER A 258 45.07 -13.30 12.05
N ALA A 259 46.11 -13.59 12.82
CA ALA A 259 46.04 -14.45 13.99
C ALA A 259 46.06 -13.59 15.27
N SER A 260 45.53 -14.13 16.37
CA SER A 260 45.49 -13.46 17.68
C SER A 260 45.82 -14.49 18.75
N ASP A 261 46.51 -14.06 19.81
CA ASP A 261 46.81 -14.95 20.94
C ASP A 261 45.51 -15.39 21.63
N PRO A 262 45.34 -16.68 21.93
CA PRO A 262 44.23 -17.16 22.73
C PRO A 262 44.49 -16.75 24.19
N PHE A 263 43.78 -15.71 24.65
CA PHE A 263 43.61 -15.19 26.01
C PHE A 263 44.60 -15.62 27.11
#